data_AF-A0A4Y5SQB0-F1
#
_entry.id   AF-A0A4Y5SQB0-F1
#
_cell.length_a   1.000
_cell.length_b   1.000
_cell.length_c   1.000
_cell.angle_alpha   90.00
_cell.angle_beta   90.00
_cell.angle_gamma   90.00
#
_symmetry.space_group_name_H-M   'P 1'
#
loop_
_entity.id
_entity.type
_entity.pdbx_description
1 polymer ?
#
loop_
_entity_poly.entity_id
_entity_poly.type
_entity_poly.pdbx_seq_one_letter_code
_entity_poly.pdbx_strand_id
1 'polypeptide(L)'
;MLRNGNEGMSTIPGFSQIQFEGFCRFINQGLAEELEKFPTIKDPDHEISFQLFAKGYQLLEPSIKERDAVYESLTYSSELYVSARLIFGFDVQKQTISIGNIPIMNSLGTFIINGIYRIVINQILLSPGIYYRSELDHKGISIYTGTIISDWGGRSELAIDKKERIWARVSRKQKISILVLSSAMGSNLREILDNVSYPEIFLSFPNAKEKKRIESKEKAILEFYQQFACVGGDLVFSESLCEELQKKFFQQKCELGRVGRRNMNRRLNLNIPQNNTFLLPRDVLAATDHLIGMKFGTGILDDDDMNHLKNKRIRSVAD
;
A
#
# COMPACT_ATOMS: atom_id res chain seq x y z
N MET A 1 5.11 -54.33 4.47
CA MET A 1 5.02 -52.95 3.98
C MET A 1 3.88 -52.26 4.72
N LEU A 2 4.19 -51.56 5.81
CA LEU A 2 3.23 -50.79 6.60
C LEU A 2 2.95 -49.48 5.86
N ARG A 3 1.80 -49.41 5.17
CA ARG A 3 1.25 -48.13 4.71
C ARG A 3 0.67 -47.44 5.94
N ASN A 4 1.38 -46.44 6.47
CA ASN A 4 0.83 -45.46 7.39
C ASN A 4 -0.26 -44.65 6.66
N GLY A 5 -1.48 -45.18 6.66
CA GLY A 5 -2.68 -44.41 6.40
C GLY A 5 -3.04 -43.63 7.64
N ASN A 6 -2.37 -42.51 7.88
CA ASN A 6 -2.90 -41.50 8.79
C ASN A 6 -3.98 -40.74 8.02
N GLU A 7 -5.17 -41.35 7.91
CA GLU A 7 -6.40 -40.62 7.63
C GLU A 7 -6.61 -39.69 8.84
N GLY A 8 -6.05 -38.49 8.75
CA GLY A 8 -6.09 -37.51 9.82
C GLY A 8 -7.54 -37.18 10.15
N MET A 9 -8.00 -37.64 11.32
CA MET A 9 -9.23 -37.13 11.92
C MET A 9 -9.13 -35.61 11.98
N SER A 10 -10.02 -34.94 11.25
CA SER A 10 -10.10 -33.49 11.27
C SER A 10 -10.71 -33.06 12.60
N THR A 11 -9.87 -32.76 13.59
CA THR A 11 -10.33 -32.18 14.87
C THR A 11 -10.77 -30.74 14.62
N ILE A 12 -11.90 -30.35 15.22
CA ILE A 12 -12.39 -28.97 15.13
C ILE A 12 -11.32 -28.05 15.75
N PRO A 13 -10.80 -27.05 15.00
CA PRO A 13 -9.82 -26.11 15.54
C PRO A 13 -10.43 -25.27 16.66
N GLY A 14 -9.58 -24.72 17.53
CA GLY A 14 -10.04 -23.81 18.57
C GLY A 14 -10.71 -22.58 17.97
N PHE A 15 -11.90 -22.20 18.42
CA PHE A 15 -12.64 -21.07 17.84
C PHE A 15 -11.92 -19.72 17.97
N SER A 16 -11.05 -19.58 18.98
CA SER A 16 -10.21 -18.40 19.23
C SER A 16 -8.83 -18.48 18.57
N GLN A 17 -8.52 -19.57 17.86
CA GLN A 17 -7.19 -19.82 17.30
C GLN A 17 -6.72 -18.68 16.37
N ILE A 18 -7.62 -18.14 15.53
CA ILE A 18 -7.29 -17.01 14.64
C ILE A 18 -6.86 -15.74 15.39
N GLN A 19 -7.41 -15.50 16.59
CA GLN A 19 -7.03 -14.34 17.40
C GLN A 19 -5.63 -14.52 17.98
N PHE A 20 -5.36 -15.71 18.54
CA PHE A 20 -4.05 -16.03 19.11
C PHE A 20 -2.96 -16.08 18.05
N GLU A 21 -3.19 -16.79 16.94
CA GLU A 21 -2.21 -16.86 15.84
C GLU A 21 -1.92 -15.48 15.27
N GLY A 22 -2.95 -14.64 15.10
CA GLY A 22 -2.78 -13.25 14.69
C GLY A 22 -1.92 -12.47 15.69
N PHE A 23 -2.28 -12.47 16.97
CA PHE A 23 -1.54 -11.69 17.96
C PHE A 23 -0.10 -12.20 18.15
N CYS A 24 0.11 -13.52 18.16
CA CYS A 24 1.44 -14.11 18.19
C CYS A 24 2.28 -13.71 16.96
N ARG A 25 1.67 -13.66 15.76
CA ARG A 25 2.36 -13.18 14.56
C ARG A 25 2.76 -11.70 14.69
N PHE A 26 1.89 -10.85 15.22
CA PHE A 26 2.21 -9.45 15.49
C PHE A 26 3.38 -9.31 16.46
N ILE A 27 3.30 -9.99 17.60
CA ILE A 27 4.30 -9.90 18.65
C ILE A 27 5.63 -10.50 18.23
N ASN A 28 5.68 -11.57 17.44
CA ASN A 28 6.93 -12.27 17.10
C ASN A 28 7.56 -11.81 15.77
N GLN A 29 6.77 -11.26 14.85
CA GLN A 29 7.22 -10.92 13.50
C GLN A 29 6.83 -9.50 13.11
N GLY A 30 5.54 -9.13 13.24
CA GLY A 30 5.04 -7.84 12.76
C GLY A 30 5.73 -6.64 13.39
N LEU A 31 5.95 -6.67 14.71
CA LEU A 31 6.62 -5.58 15.42
C LEU A 31 8.08 -5.42 14.97
N ALA A 32 8.79 -6.53 14.76
CA ALA A 32 10.16 -6.50 14.24
C ALA A 32 10.21 -5.89 12.84
N GLU A 33 9.31 -6.34 11.94
CA GLU A 33 9.24 -5.86 10.56
C GLU A 33 8.96 -4.35 10.48
N GLU A 34 8.05 -3.82 11.32
CA GLU A 34 7.75 -2.39 11.36
C GLU A 34 8.91 -1.57 11.95
N LEU A 35 9.60 -2.08 12.96
CA LEU A 35 10.80 -1.44 13.51
C LEU A 35 11.97 -1.44 12.50
N GLU A 36 12.10 -2.47 11.66
CA GLU A 36 13.11 -2.50 10.59
C GLU A 36 12.80 -1.52 9.45
N LYS A 37 11.53 -1.28 9.16
CA LYS A 37 11.09 -0.29 8.16
C LYS A 37 11.26 1.15 8.64
N PHE A 38 11.43 1.37 9.94
CA PHE A 38 11.56 2.71 10.49
C PHE A 38 12.81 3.43 9.92
N PRO A 39 12.64 4.61 9.29
CA PRO A 39 13.76 5.27 8.63
C PRO A 39 14.77 5.82 9.65
N THR A 40 16.05 5.85 9.26
CA THR A 40 17.05 6.62 9.99
C THR A 40 16.69 8.10 9.90
N ILE A 41 16.43 8.73 11.04
CA ILE A 41 16.17 10.16 11.12
C ILE A 41 17.52 10.87 11.14
N LYS A 42 17.69 11.86 10.28
CA LYS A 42 18.89 12.69 10.22
C LYS A 42 18.51 14.15 10.35
N ASP A 43 19.37 14.91 10.99
CA ASP A 43 19.37 16.38 10.95
C ASP A 43 19.58 16.86 9.49
N PRO A 44 18.94 17.98 9.08
CA PRO A 44 19.32 18.76 7.90
C PRO A 44 20.83 18.85 7.62
N ASP A 45 21.65 19.10 8.65
CA ASP A 45 23.11 19.26 8.53
C ASP A 45 23.86 17.92 8.53
N HIS A 46 23.13 16.80 8.67
CA HIS A 46 23.64 15.43 8.70
C HIS A 46 24.66 15.12 9.82
N GLU A 47 24.82 16.00 10.80
CA GLU A 47 25.71 15.79 11.95
C GLU A 47 25.12 14.83 12.99
N ILE A 48 23.78 14.80 13.09
CA ILE A 48 23.03 13.96 14.02
C ILE A 48 22.24 12.90 13.26
N SER A 49 22.36 11.64 13.67
CA SER A 49 21.50 10.58 13.16
C SER A 49 20.96 9.68 14.27
N PHE A 50 19.67 9.35 14.15
CA PHE A 50 18.93 8.48 15.05
C PHE A 50 18.48 7.24 14.30
N GLN A 51 18.78 6.06 14.86
CA GLN A 51 18.44 4.78 14.28
C GLN A 51 17.87 3.84 15.35
N LEU A 52 16.75 3.19 15.04
CA LEU A 52 16.21 2.08 15.81
C LEU A 52 16.81 0.75 15.35
N PHE A 53 17.04 -0.16 16.30
CA PHE A 53 17.46 -1.54 16.03
C PHE A 53 16.31 -2.47 16.40
N ALA A 54 15.68 -3.06 15.39
CA ALA A 54 14.58 -4.00 15.57
C ALA A 54 15.01 -5.30 16.27
N LYS A 55 16.27 -5.74 16.08
CA LYS A 55 16.80 -6.92 16.75
C LYS A 55 16.91 -6.65 18.25
N GLY A 56 16.01 -7.25 19.02
CA GLY A 56 16.03 -7.21 20.49
C GLY A 56 15.11 -6.17 21.11
N TYR A 57 13.95 -5.87 20.52
CA TYR A 57 12.89 -5.23 21.29
C TYR A 57 12.47 -6.15 22.45
N GLN A 58 12.05 -5.54 23.54
CA GLN A 58 11.65 -6.23 24.76
C GLN A 58 10.28 -5.72 25.15
N LEU A 59 9.37 -6.66 25.38
CA LEU A 59 8.07 -6.40 25.99
C LEU A 59 8.16 -6.84 27.45
N LEU A 60 8.01 -5.89 28.36
CA LEU A 60 8.02 -6.19 29.79
C LEU A 60 6.71 -6.86 30.20
N GLU A 61 6.76 -7.70 31.23
CA GLU A 61 5.53 -8.21 31.81
C GLU A 61 4.67 -7.04 32.32
N PRO A 62 3.35 -7.03 32.06
CA PRO A 62 2.46 -6.00 32.57
C PRO A 62 2.60 -5.80 34.08
N SER A 63 2.71 -4.55 34.51
CA SER A 63 2.90 -4.18 35.92
C SER A 63 1.70 -4.49 36.80
N ILE A 64 0.51 -4.54 36.21
CA ILE A 64 -0.77 -4.86 36.87
C ILE A 64 -1.32 -6.19 36.36
N LYS A 65 -2.09 -6.91 37.18
CA LYS A 65 -2.79 -8.12 36.72
C LYS A 65 -4.07 -7.76 35.98
N GLU A 66 -4.56 -8.68 35.16
CA GLU A 66 -5.81 -8.50 34.39
C GLU A 66 -7.01 -8.07 35.27
N ARG A 67 -7.16 -8.66 36.46
CA ARG A 67 -8.26 -8.33 37.39
C ARG A 67 -8.15 -6.90 37.89
N ASP A 68 -6.95 -6.47 38.26
CA ASP A 68 -6.69 -5.14 38.81
C ASP A 68 -6.94 -4.08 37.72
N ALA A 69 -6.56 -4.37 36.47
CA ALA A 69 -6.86 -3.51 35.32
C ALA A 69 -8.38 -3.29 35.15
N VAL A 70 -9.21 -4.29 35.41
CA VAL A 70 -10.68 -4.17 35.39
C VAL A 70 -11.19 -3.31 36.55
N TYR A 71 -10.76 -3.61 37.78
CA TYR A 71 -11.22 -2.89 38.97
C TYR A 71 -10.83 -1.41 38.96
N GLU A 72 -9.61 -1.10 38.51
CA GLU A 72 -9.07 0.25 38.47
C GLU A 72 -9.40 1.01 37.18
N SER A 73 -10.15 0.39 36.26
CA SER A 73 -10.49 0.98 34.95
C SER A 73 -9.27 1.35 34.10
N LEU A 74 -8.20 0.54 34.18
CA LEU A 74 -6.94 0.72 33.44
C LEU A 74 -6.86 -0.17 32.20
N THR A 75 -5.89 0.11 31.33
CA THR A 75 -5.59 -0.73 30.16
C THR A 75 -4.50 -1.76 30.50
N TYR A 76 -4.80 -3.05 30.33
CA TYR A 76 -3.83 -4.13 30.52
C TYR A 76 -2.84 -4.13 29.35
N SER A 77 -1.62 -3.66 29.60
CA SER A 77 -0.61 -3.42 28.57
C SER A 77 0.80 -3.74 29.06
N SER A 78 1.68 -4.00 28.10
CA SER A 78 3.10 -4.28 28.27
C SER A 78 3.91 -3.10 27.73
N GLU A 79 4.95 -2.69 28.46
CA GLU A 79 5.85 -1.63 28.00
C GLU A 79 6.82 -2.16 26.93
N LEU A 80 6.89 -1.48 25.78
CA LEU A 80 7.78 -1.79 24.68
C LEU A 80 9.08 -0.98 24.78
N TYR A 81 10.18 -1.70 24.89
CA TYR A 81 11.53 -1.18 24.87
C TYR A 81 12.24 -1.56 23.58
N VAL A 82 12.94 -0.61 22.97
CA VAL A 82 13.71 -0.83 21.74
C VAL A 82 15.10 -0.22 21.87
N SER A 83 16.11 -0.92 21.37
CA SER A 83 17.48 -0.40 21.30
C SER A 83 17.57 0.69 20.22
N ALA A 84 17.98 1.88 20.61
CA ALA A 84 18.24 3.01 19.72
C ALA A 84 19.73 3.38 19.73
N ARG A 85 20.19 3.96 18.63
CA ARG A 85 21.51 4.58 18.52
C ARG A 85 21.34 6.03 18.09
N LEU A 86 21.99 6.91 18.84
CA LEU A 86 22.20 8.30 18.48
C LEU A 86 23.67 8.46 18.10
N ILE A 87 23.92 9.00 16.91
CA ILE A 87 25.26 9.33 16.43
C ILE A 87 25.34 10.85 16.34
N PHE A 88 26.32 11.44 17.02
CA PHE A 88 26.61 12.87 17.01
C PHE A 88 28.09 13.06 16.65
N GLY A 89 28.38 13.40 15.40
CA GLY A 89 29.75 13.45 14.89
C GLY A 89 30.50 12.11 15.07
N PHE A 90 31.48 12.07 15.97
CA PHE A 90 32.24 10.86 16.30
C PHE A 90 31.70 10.08 17.52
N ASP A 91 30.77 10.66 18.29
CA ASP A 91 30.20 10.00 19.46
C ASP A 91 29.02 9.10 19.06
N VAL A 92 28.99 7.89 19.61
CA VAL A 92 27.97 6.89 19.33
C VAL A 92 27.38 6.40 20.64
N GLN A 93 26.17 6.88 20.94
CA GLN A 93 25.43 6.50 22.13
C GLN A 93 24.41 5.43 21.77
N LYS A 94 24.44 4.31 22.49
CA LYS A 94 23.43 3.25 22.39
C LYS A 94 22.62 3.22 23.68
N GLN A 95 21.31 3.28 23.56
CA GLN A 95 20.41 3.25 24.71
C GLN A 95 19.15 2.46 24.37
N THR A 96 18.64 1.70 25.33
CA THR A 96 17.32 1.10 25.23
C THR A 96 16.29 2.13 25.71
N ILE A 97 15.37 2.50 24.82
CA ILE A 97 14.35 3.51 25.09
C ILE A 97 12.97 2.86 25.13
N SER A 98 12.07 3.39 25.97
CA SER A 98 10.65 3.02 25.94
C SER A 98 9.98 3.76 24.78
N ILE A 99 9.34 3.02 23.87
CA ILE A 99 8.59 3.58 22.73
C ILE A 99 7.11 3.79 23.12
N GLY A 100 6.58 2.99 24.04
CA GLY A 100 5.21 3.09 24.50
C GLY A 100 4.67 1.76 25.01
N ASN A 101 3.35 1.70 25.22
CA ASN A 101 2.67 0.54 25.79
C ASN A 101 1.82 -0.18 24.74
N ILE A 102 1.93 -1.49 24.67
CA ILE A 102 1.14 -2.35 23.79
C ILE A 102 0.10 -3.11 24.64
N PRO A 103 -1.21 -2.96 24.38
CA PRO A 103 -2.23 -3.80 25.01
C PRO A 103 -1.97 -5.29 24.75
N ILE A 104 -2.03 -6.12 25.79
CA ILE A 104 -1.76 -7.56 25.68
C ILE A 104 -3.07 -8.34 25.64
N MET A 105 -3.12 -9.34 24.76
CA MET A 105 -4.23 -10.28 24.65
C MET A 105 -4.18 -11.29 25.80
N ASN A 106 -5.30 -11.47 26.49
CA ASN A 106 -5.41 -12.48 27.53
C ASN A 106 -5.68 -13.89 26.98
N SER A 107 -5.71 -14.88 27.87
CA SER A 107 -5.98 -16.29 27.56
C SER A 107 -7.36 -16.58 26.93
N LEU A 108 -8.26 -15.60 26.87
CA LEU A 108 -9.57 -15.71 26.21
C LEU A 108 -9.59 -15.12 24.79
N GLY A 109 -8.50 -14.49 24.34
CA GLY A 109 -8.44 -13.81 23.04
C GLY A 109 -9.00 -12.39 23.07
N THR A 110 -9.00 -11.75 24.24
CA THR A 110 -9.58 -10.42 24.47
C THR A 110 -8.53 -9.45 25.03
N PHE A 111 -8.79 -8.15 24.92
CA PHE A 111 -7.96 -7.07 25.46
C PHE A 111 -8.74 -6.32 26.53
N ILE A 112 -8.08 -5.88 27.59
CA ILE A 112 -8.71 -5.02 28.61
C ILE A 112 -8.28 -3.58 28.33
N ILE A 113 -9.23 -2.77 27.85
CA ILE A 113 -9.01 -1.35 27.54
C ILE A 113 -9.89 -0.52 28.46
N ASN A 114 -9.26 0.29 29.31
CA ASN A 114 -9.93 1.12 30.32
C ASN A 114 -10.90 0.29 31.19
N GLY A 115 -10.44 -0.86 31.67
CA GLY A 115 -11.19 -1.83 32.48
C GLY A 115 -12.26 -2.64 31.75
N ILE A 116 -12.41 -2.47 30.44
CA ILE A 116 -13.46 -3.14 29.66
C ILE A 116 -12.83 -4.16 28.71
N TYR A 117 -13.36 -5.39 28.72
CA TYR A 117 -13.01 -6.43 27.75
C TYR A 117 -13.44 -6.03 26.34
N ARG A 118 -12.50 -6.07 25.40
CA ARG A 118 -12.69 -5.77 23.98
C ARG A 118 -12.10 -6.87 23.13
N ILE A 119 -12.70 -7.09 21.96
CA ILE A 119 -12.23 -8.06 20.97
C ILE A 119 -11.98 -7.31 19.67
N VAL A 120 -10.87 -7.63 19.02
CA VAL A 120 -10.56 -7.12 17.68
C VAL A 120 -11.24 -8.00 16.65
N ILE A 121 -12.22 -7.44 15.94
CA ILE A 121 -12.98 -8.19 14.93
C ILE A 121 -12.15 -8.27 13.65
N ASN A 122 -12.00 -9.49 13.14
CA ASN A 122 -11.33 -9.73 11.85
C ASN A 122 -12.11 -9.04 10.72
N GLN A 123 -11.40 -8.36 9.83
CA GLN A 123 -12.00 -7.65 8.71
C GLN A 123 -11.83 -8.44 7.41
N ILE A 124 -12.87 -8.48 6.58
CA ILE A 124 -12.79 -9.00 5.22
C ILE A 124 -12.63 -7.81 4.28
N LEU A 125 -11.42 -7.65 3.73
CA LEU A 125 -11.07 -6.57 2.82
C LEU A 125 -10.81 -7.12 1.42
N LEU A 126 -10.78 -6.24 0.42
CA LEU A 126 -10.27 -6.61 -0.89
C LEU A 126 -8.76 -6.84 -0.82
N SER A 127 -8.29 -7.88 -1.48
CA SER A 127 -6.87 -8.16 -1.63
C SER A 127 -6.20 -7.08 -2.50
N PRO A 128 -4.96 -6.69 -2.23
CA PRO A 128 -4.24 -5.75 -3.07
C PRO A 128 -4.10 -6.29 -4.50
N GLY A 129 -4.15 -5.40 -5.50
CA GLY A 129 -4.21 -5.75 -6.92
C GLY A 129 -5.10 -4.81 -7.72
N ILE A 130 -5.39 -5.14 -8.98
CA ILE A 130 -6.20 -4.31 -9.89
C ILE A 130 -7.51 -5.00 -10.26
N TYR A 131 -8.64 -4.30 -10.16
CA TYR A 131 -9.97 -4.84 -10.43
C TYR A 131 -10.67 -4.00 -11.48
N TYR A 132 -11.25 -4.62 -12.49
CA TYR A 132 -11.99 -3.91 -13.52
C TYR A 132 -13.50 -3.99 -13.32
N ARG A 133 -14.20 -2.94 -13.74
CA ARG A 133 -15.65 -2.86 -13.73
C ARG A 133 -16.15 -2.13 -14.97
N SER A 134 -17.27 -2.60 -15.51
CA SER A 134 -18.07 -1.87 -16.49
C SER A 134 -19.39 -1.47 -15.84
N GLU A 135 -19.70 -0.17 -15.83
CA GLU A 135 -20.98 0.37 -15.38
C GLU A 135 -21.66 1.10 -16.55
N LEU A 136 -22.98 0.98 -16.67
CA LEU A 136 -23.73 1.76 -17.66
C LEU A 136 -24.05 3.13 -17.07
N ASP A 137 -23.68 4.19 -17.78
CA ASP A 137 -24.11 5.55 -17.46
C ASP A 137 -25.64 5.68 -17.64
N HIS A 138 -26.23 6.76 -17.14
CA HIS A 138 -27.64 7.11 -17.33
C HIS A 138 -28.08 7.18 -18.81
N LYS A 139 -27.12 7.28 -19.74
CA LYS A 139 -27.33 7.31 -21.19
C LYS A 139 -27.12 5.94 -21.86
N GLY A 140 -26.89 4.86 -21.10
CA GLY A 140 -26.63 3.52 -21.62
C GLY A 140 -25.21 3.32 -22.20
N ILE A 141 -24.29 4.24 -21.95
CA ILE A 141 -22.89 4.13 -22.40
C ILE A 141 -22.09 3.38 -21.33
N SER A 142 -21.38 2.32 -21.72
CA SER A 142 -20.47 1.58 -20.82
C SER A 142 -19.26 2.44 -20.43
N ILE A 143 -19.11 2.68 -19.13
CA ILE A 143 -17.95 3.29 -18.50
C ILE A 143 -17.10 2.18 -17.91
N TYR A 144 -15.88 2.07 -18.41
CA TYR A 144 -14.89 1.12 -17.92
C TYR A 144 -14.00 1.79 -16.88
N THR A 145 -13.87 1.17 -15.71
CA THR A 145 -13.01 1.63 -14.61
C THR A 145 -12.11 0.49 -14.15
N GLY A 146 -10.82 0.76 -13.96
CA GLY A 146 -9.85 -0.14 -13.34
C GLY A 146 -9.41 0.41 -11.98
N THR A 147 -9.72 -0.27 -10.89
CA THR A 147 -9.35 0.14 -9.52
C THR A 147 -8.13 -0.62 -9.04
N ILE A 148 -7.02 0.08 -8.86
CA ILE A 148 -5.82 -0.42 -8.19
C ILE A 148 -5.98 -0.23 -6.69
N ILE A 149 -5.86 -1.33 -5.94
CA ILE A 149 -5.91 -1.38 -4.49
C ILE A 149 -4.51 -1.71 -3.99
N SER A 150 -3.90 -0.75 -3.29
CA SER A 150 -2.61 -0.95 -2.64
C SER A 150 -2.80 -1.63 -1.28
N ASP A 151 -1.77 -2.33 -0.82
CA ASP A 151 -1.71 -2.83 0.56
C ASP A 151 -1.60 -1.68 1.56
N TRP A 152 -0.76 -0.70 1.21
CA TRP A 152 -0.60 0.57 1.90
C TRP A 152 -0.72 1.77 0.93
N GLY A 153 -1.35 2.85 1.40
CA GLY A 153 -1.38 4.14 0.69
C GLY A 153 -2.58 4.41 -0.24
N GLY A 154 -3.58 3.52 -0.25
CA GLY A 154 -4.94 3.83 -0.72
C GLY A 154 -5.36 3.17 -2.03
N ARG A 155 -6.36 3.76 -2.70
CA ARG A 155 -6.94 3.26 -3.95
C ARG A 155 -6.72 4.27 -5.06
N SER A 156 -6.31 3.79 -6.24
CA SER A 156 -6.19 4.59 -7.46
C SER A 156 -7.14 4.05 -8.52
N GLU A 157 -7.96 4.91 -9.11
CA GLU A 157 -8.92 4.51 -10.16
C GLU A 157 -8.47 5.01 -11.53
N LEU A 158 -8.38 4.12 -12.50
CA LEU A 158 -8.19 4.42 -13.91
C LEU A 158 -9.58 4.44 -14.58
N ALA A 159 -9.90 5.50 -15.30
CA ALA A 159 -11.20 5.63 -15.96
C ALA A 159 -11.07 6.25 -17.35
N ILE A 160 -11.87 5.75 -18.29
CA ILE A 160 -12.01 6.33 -19.63
C ILE A 160 -13.22 7.28 -19.62
N ASP A 161 -13.00 8.54 -19.94
CA ASP A 161 -14.04 9.57 -20.03
C ASP A 161 -14.82 9.45 -21.36
N LYS A 162 -15.96 10.15 -21.48
CA LYS A 162 -16.82 10.17 -22.68
C LYS A 162 -16.10 10.68 -23.93
N LYS A 163 -15.09 11.54 -23.75
CA LYS A 163 -14.20 12.02 -24.81
C LYS A 163 -13.02 11.08 -25.07
N GLU A 164 -13.14 9.83 -24.64
CA GLU A 164 -12.15 8.76 -24.72
C GLU A 164 -10.84 8.98 -23.95
N ARG A 165 -10.68 10.13 -23.28
CA ARG A 165 -9.50 10.47 -22.46
C ARG A 165 -9.38 9.58 -21.23
N ILE A 166 -8.17 9.14 -20.93
CA ILE A 166 -7.86 8.28 -19.79
C ILE A 166 -7.34 9.10 -18.62
N TRP A 167 -7.97 8.90 -17.47
CA TRP A 167 -7.66 9.60 -16.24
C TRP A 167 -7.32 8.62 -15.13
N ALA A 168 -6.32 8.95 -14.33
CA ALA A 168 -6.10 8.37 -13.02
C ALA A 168 -6.69 9.27 -11.94
N ARG A 169 -7.50 8.72 -11.05
CA ARG A 169 -7.93 9.35 -9.80
C ARG A 169 -7.10 8.78 -8.67
N VAL A 170 -6.12 9.55 -8.22
CA VAL A 170 -5.24 9.20 -7.09
C VAL A 170 -5.90 9.58 -5.74
N SER A 171 -6.92 10.45 -5.77
CA SER A 171 -7.72 10.85 -4.61
C SER A 171 -9.19 11.00 -5.02
N ARG A 172 -10.12 11.07 -4.04
CA ARG A 172 -11.57 11.20 -4.29
C ARG A 172 -11.98 12.45 -5.08
N LYS A 173 -11.08 13.41 -5.33
CA LYS A 173 -11.43 14.73 -5.88
C LYS A 173 -10.76 15.11 -7.20
N GLN A 174 -9.64 14.50 -7.58
CA GLN A 174 -8.86 14.98 -8.73
C GLN A 174 -8.64 13.91 -9.79
N LYS A 175 -8.77 14.33 -11.06
CA LYS A 175 -8.45 13.55 -12.24
C LYS A 175 -7.10 14.02 -12.77
N ILE A 176 -6.17 13.09 -12.91
CA ILE A 176 -4.84 13.32 -13.45
C ILE A 176 -4.73 12.58 -14.77
N SER A 177 -4.18 13.22 -15.79
CA SER A 177 -3.97 12.56 -17.08
C SER A 177 -3.02 11.37 -16.93
N ILE A 178 -3.33 10.24 -17.58
CA ILE A 178 -2.49 9.03 -17.48
C ILE A 178 -1.06 9.26 -17.99
N LEU A 179 -0.89 10.14 -18.97
CA LEU A 179 0.42 10.52 -19.50
C LEU A 179 1.21 11.33 -18.49
N VAL A 180 0.57 12.31 -17.83
CA VAL A 180 1.20 13.12 -16.77
C VAL A 180 1.61 12.23 -15.60
N LEU A 181 0.74 11.30 -15.18
CA LEU A 181 1.06 10.33 -14.14
C LEU A 181 2.26 9.45 -14.53
N SER A 182 2.23 8.85 -15.72
CA SER A 182 3.30 7.94 -16.19
C SER A 182 4.63 8.65 -16.32
N SER A 183 4.63 9.90 -16.81
CA SER A 183 5.84 10.72 -16.90
C SER A 183 6.33 11.23 -15.55
N ALA A 184 5.43 11.58 -14.63
CA ALA A 184 5.80 11.93 -13.26
C ALA A 184 6.39 10.73 -12.50
N MET A 185 5.97 9.49 -12.83
CA MET A 185 6.57 8.28 -12.30
C MET A 185 7.93 7.93 -12.93
N GLY A 186 8.32 8.61 -14.02
CA GLY A 186 9.67 8.56 -14.59
C GLY A 186 9.77 8.07 -16.04
N SER A 187 8.66 7.72 -16.70
CA SER A 187 8.66 7.25 -18.10
C SER A 187 8.70 8.42 -19.08
N ASN A 188 9.53 8.33 -20.12
CA ASN A 188 9.47 9.31 -21.21
C ASN A 188 8.35 8.97 -22.22
N LEU A 189 7.95 9.94 -23.05
CA LEU A 189 6.86 9.75 -24.00
C LEU A 189 7.14 8.62 -24.99
N ARG A 190 8.40 8.45 -25.43
CA ARG A 190 8.79 7.38 -26.35
C ARG A 190 8.62 6.00 -25.70
N GLU A 191 9.14 5.82 -24.49
CA GLU A 191 8.98 4.61 -23.67
C GLU A 191 7.50 4.30 -23.42
N ILE A 192 6.67 5.31 -23.15
CA ILE A 192 5.23 5.08 -22.98
C ILE A 192 4.65 4.48 -24.25
N LEU A 193 4.93 5.08 -25.42
CA LEU A 193 4.37 4.64 -26.70
C LEU A 193 4.90 3.27 -27.15
N ASP A 194 6.16 2.96 -26.84
CA ASP A 194 6.77 1.67 -27.18
C ASP A 194 6.27 0.51 -26.31
N ASN A 195 5.74 0.81 -25.12
CA ASN A 195 5.27 -0.18 -24.14
C ASN A 195 3.73 -0.33 -24.08
N VAL A 196 2.99 0.34 -24.97
CA VAL A 196 1.53 0.26 -25.02
C VAL A 196 1.03 -0.37 -26.32
N SER A 197 -0.04 -1.13 -26.21
CA SER A 197 -0.68 -1.84 -27.32
C SER A 197 -1.53 -0.91 -28.19
N TYR A 198 -1.93 0.24 -27.64
CA TYR A 198 -2.78 1.22 -28.32
C TYR A 198 -2.17 2.64 -28.36
N PRO A 199 -1.01 2.87 -28.99
CA PRO A 199 -0.31 4.17 -28.96
C PRO A 199 -1.16 5.33 -29.48
N GLU A 200 -2.01 5.08 -30.49
CA GLU A 200 -2.88 6.11 -31.08
C GLU A 200 -3.85 6.70 -30.07
N ILE A 201 -4.35 5.88 -29.15
CA ILE A 201 -5.27 6.29 -28.10
C ILE A 201 -4.52 7.20 -27.13
N PHE A 202 -3.33 6.80 -26.67
CA PHE A 202 -2.45 7.65 -25.87
C PHE A 202 -2.10 8.98 -26.55
N LEU A 203 -1.91 8.98 -27.87
CA LEU A 203 -1.58 10.18 -28.67
C LEU A 203 -2.77 11.06 -29.05
N SER A 204 -3.99 10.53 -29.04
CA SER A 204 -5.23 11.27 -29.29
C SER A 204 -5.56 12.25 -28.15
N PHE A 205 -4.93 12.05 -26.99
CA PHE A 205 -5.25 12.72 -25.74
C PHE A 205 -4.64 14.10 -25.52
N PRO A 206 -3.37 14.38 -25.85
CA PRO A 206 -2.76 15.60 -25.37
C PRO A 206 -3.11 16.77 -26.29
N ASN A 207 -3.74 17.79 -25.73
CA ASN A 207 -3.78 19.12 -26.35
C ASN A 207 -2.33 19.56 -26.66
N ALA A 208 -2.11 20.43 -27.66
CA ALA A 208 -0.77 20.94 -27.96
C ALA A 208 -0.03 21.53 -26.73
N LYS A 209 -0.80 22.01 -25.74
CA LYS A 209 -0.34 22.48 -24.44
C LYS A 209 0.11 21.36 -23.49
N GLU A 210 -0.55 20.21 -23.48
CA GLU A 210 -0.16 19.04 -22.69
C GLU A 210 1.06 18.34 -23.28
N LYS A 211 1.16 18.24 -24.62
CA LYS A 211 2.37 17.71 -25.29
C LYS A 211 3.63 18.46 -24.83
N LYS A 212 3.60 19.80 -24.83
CA LYS A 212 4.71 20.65 -24.37
C LYS A 212 5.05 20.51 -22.88
N ARG A 213 4.10 20.04 -22.05
CA ARG A 213 4.29 19.86 -20.60
C ARG A 213 4.92 18.52 -20.24
N ILE A 214 4.87 17.54 -21.15
CA ILE A 214 5.38 16.18 -20.94
C ILE A 214 6.81 16.00 -21.53
N GLU A 215 7.36 17.04 -22.16
CA GLU A 215 8.69 16.98 -22.79
C GLU A 215 9.85 16.76 -21.80
N SER A 216 9.71 17.17 -20.53
CA SER A 216 10.71 16.88 -19.47
C SER A 216 10.07 16.27 -18.24
N LYS A 217 10.85 15.46 -17.51
CA LYS A 217 10.41 14.79 -16.27
C LYS A 217 10.08 15.81 -15.18
N GLU A 218 10.89 16.87 -15.03
CA GLU A 218 10.63 17.91 -14.03
C GLU A 218 9.27 18.59 -14.27
N LYS A 219 8.97 18.93 -15.53
CA LYS A 219 7.67 19.54 -15.89
C LYS A 219 6.50 18.60 -15.64
N ALA A 220 6.67 17.30 -15.90
CA ALA A 220 5.62 16.31 -15.65
C ALA A 220 5.33 16.15 -14.14
N ILE A 221 6.38 16.12 -13.31
CA ILE A 221 6.23 16.07 -11.84
C ILE A 221 5.57 17.36 -11.34
N LEU A 222 6.00 18.52 -11.82
CA LEU A 222 5.39 19.81 -11.46
C LEU A 222 3.89 19.85 -11.77
N GLU A 223 3.51 19.48 -13.00
CA GLU A 223 2.12 19.42 -13.44
C GLU A 223 1.32 18.42 -12.60
N PHE A 224 1.91 17.26 -12.31
CA PHE A 224 1.31 16.26 -11.43
C PHE A 224 1.02 16.85 -10.04
N TYR A 225 1.98 17.55 -9.44
CA TYR A 225 1.81 18.19 -8.13
C TYR A 225 0.77 19.31 -8.15
N GLN A 226 0.72 20.13 -9.19
CA GLN A 226 -0.30 21.17 -9.34
C GLN A 226 -1.71 20.56 -9.42
N GLN A 227 -1.87 19.51 -10.23
CA GLN A 227 -3.15 18.78 -10.35
C GLN A 227 -3.51 18.04 -9.06
N PHE A 228 -2.53 17.45 -8.37
CA PHE A 228 -2.73 16.70 -7.12
C PHE A 228 -2.98 17.60 -5.89
N ALA A 229 -2.34 18.76 -5.81
CA ALA A 229 -2.50 19.67 -4.67
C ALA A 229 -3.59 20.72 -4.90
N CYS A 230 -4.15 20.81 -6.11
CA CYS A 230 -5.00 21.94 -6.54
C CYS A 230 -4.33 23.31 -6.31
N VAL A 231 -3.00 23.39 -6.43
CA VAL A 231 -2.26 24.65 -6.26
C VAL A 231 -2.08 25.30 -7.62
N GLY A 232 -2.58 26.52 -7.77
CA GLY A 232 -2.35 27.36 -8.94
C GLY A 232 -1.12 28.26 -8.76
N GLY A 233 -0.36 28.48 -9.84
CA GLY A 233 0.78 29.41 -9.87
C GLY A 233 2.00 28.84 -10.62
N ASP A 234 2.96 29.71 -10.92
CA ASP A 234 4.26 29.33 -11.49
C ASP A 234 5.18 28.83 -10.37
N LEU A 235 5.01 27.57 -10.01
CA LEU A 235 5.92 26.86 -9.12
C LEU A 235 7.18 26.49 -9.89
N VAL A 236 8.35 26.83 -9.34
CA VAL A 236 9.65 26.39 -9.87
C VAL A 236 10.22 25.39 -8.87
N PHE A 237 10.30 24.13 -9.28
CA PHE A 237 10.99 23.10 -8.51
C PHE A 237 12.44 22.98 -8.99
N SER A 238 13.38 22.84 -8.05
CA SER A 238 14.73 22.40 -8.38
C SER A 238 14.69 20.93 -8.82
N GLU A 239 15.70 20.51 -9.60
CA GLU A 239 15.86 19.11 -10.02
C GLU A 239 15.91 18.16 -8.82
N SER A 240 16.65 18.53 -7.78
CA SER A 240 16.74 17.77 -6.51
C SER A 240 15.39 17.58 -5.83
N LEU A 241 14.52 18.61 -5.84
CA LEU A 241 13.19 18.53 -5.26
C LEU A 241 12.29 17.63 -6.10
N CYS A 242 12.37 17.70 -7.42
CA CYS A 242 11.61 16.80 -8.32
C CYS A 242 11.95 15.34 -8.05
N GLU A 243 13.23 14.98 -7.93
CA GLU A 243 13.66 13.61 -7.61
C GLU A 243 13.16 13.16 -6.23
N GLU A 244 13.29 14.02 -5.23
CA GLU A 244 12.83 13.73 -3.87
C GLU A 244 11.32 13.52 -3.83
N LEU A 245 10.56 14.38 -4.52
CA LEU A 245 9.12 14.31 -4.63
C LEU A 245 8.67 13.06 -5.38
N GLN A 246 9.32 12.71 -6.49
CA GLN A 246 9.06 11.47 -7.22
C GLN A 246 9.27 10.25 -6.32
N LYS A 247 10.39 10.23 -5.58
CA LYS A 247 10.70 9.13 -4.66
C LYS A 247 9.69 9.05 -3.52
N LYS A 248 9.47 10.14 -2.79
CA LYS A 248 8.58 10.18 -1.62
C LYS A 248 7.13 9.92 -2.00
N PHE A 249 6.62 10.54 -3.05
CA PHE A 249 5.22 10.46 -3.40
C PHE A 249 4.82 9.05 -3.86
N PHE A 250 5.56 8.48 -4.81
CA PHE A 250 5.18 7.21 -5.41
C PHE A 250 5.57 6.00 -4.56
N GLN A 251 6.65 6.09 -3.77
CA GLN A 251 7.01 5.00 -2.84
C GLN A 251 6.12 5.01 -1.59
N GLN A 252 5.87 6.16 -0.95
CA GLN A 252 5.14 6.15 0.33
C GLN A 252 3.63 5.95 0.18
N LYS A 253 3.03 6.27 -0.98
CA LYS A 253 1.57 6.24 -1.16
C LYS A 253 1.03 5.03 -1.91
N CYS A 254 1.85 4.16 -2.49
CA CYS A 254 1.33 3.04 -3.28
C CYS A 254 2.21 1.79 -3.13
N GLU A 255 2.14 1.17 -1.95
CA GLU A 255 2.76 -0.13 -1.74
C GLU A 255 1.74 -1.23 -2.03
N LEU A 256 1.97 -2.02 -3.08
CA LEU A 256 1.19 -3.21 -3.42
C LEU A 256 1.45 -4.37 -2.46
N GLY A 257 2.63 -4.40 -1.82
CA GLY A 257 3.11 -5.54 -1.04
C GLY A 257 3.36 -6.77 -1.92
N ARG A 258 3.80 -7.87 -1.31
CA ARG A 258 4.09 -9.13 -2.03
C ARG A 258 2.84 -9.71 -2.70
N VAL A 259 1.72 -9.68 -1.99
CA VAL A 259 0.43 -10.19 -2.49
C VAL A 259 -0.08 -9.35 -3.65
N GLY A 260 -0.06 -8.01 -3.52
CA GLY A 260 -0.51 -7.13 -4.59
C GLY A 260 0.38 -7.23 -5.82
N ARG A 261 1.71 -7.27 -5.66
CA ARG A 261 2.64 -7.50 -6.79
C ARG A 261 2.32 -8.79 -7.53
N ARG A 262 2.10 -9.90 -6.79
CA ARG A 262 1.72 -11.19 -7.40
C ARG A 262 0.38 -11.10 -8.13
N ASN A 263 -0.63 -10.46 -7.54
CA ASN A 263 -1.95 -10.32 -8.15
C ASN A 263 -1.92 -9.43 -9.39
N MET A 264 -1.18 -8.31 -9.34
CA MET A 264 -0.95 -7.42 -10.49
C MET A 264 -0.28 -8.16 -11.64
N ASN A 265 0.81 -8.88 -11.35
CA ASN A 265 1.53 -9.66 -12.36
C ASN A 265 0.64 -10.71 -13.03
N ARG A 266 -0.15 -11.44 -12.23
CA ARG A 266 -1.06 -12.47 -12.76
C ARG A 266 -2.14 -11.85 -13.65
N ARG A 267 -2.75 -10.74 -13.23
CA ARG A 267 -3.85 -10.10 -13.96
C ARG A 267 -3.39 -9.39 -15.23
N LEU A 268 -2.27 -8.69 -15.17
CA LEU A 268 -1.75 -7.89 -16.28
C LEU A 268 -0.71 -8.63 -17.12
N ASN A 269 -0.48 -9.92 -16.86
CA ASN A 269 0.53 -10.76 -17.50
C ASN A 269 1.93 -10.11 -17.48
N LEU A 270 2.34 -9.60 -16.32
CA LEU A 270 3.64 -8.95 -16.12
C LEU A 270 4.63 -9.90 -15.45
N ASN A 271 5.90 -9.83 -15.87
CA ASN A 271 7.00 -10.57 -15.26
C ASN A 271 7.91 -9.65 -14.43
N ILE A 272 7.36 -9.05 -13.36
CA ILE A 272 8.09 -8.16 -12.45
C ILE A 272 8.46 -8.93 -11.18
N PRO A 273 9.71 -8.83 -10.67
CA PRO A 273 10.09 -9.55 -9.45
C PRO A 273 9.16 -9.27 -8.26
N GLN A 274 8.83 -10.31 -7.49
CA GLN A 274 7.92 -10.18 -6.33
C GLN A 274 8.47 -9.27 -5.22
N ASN A 275 9.78 -9.04 -5.19
CA ASN A 275 10.44 -8.14 -4.24
C ASN A 275 10.14 -6.65 -4.52
N ASN A 276 9.65 -6.30 -5.71
CA ASN A 276 9.21 -4.94 -6.00
C ASN A 276 7.81 -4.71 -5.43
N THR A 277 7.73 -4.21 -4.20
CA THR A 277 6.47 -4.00 -3.49
C THR A 277 5.74 -2.72 -3.87
N PHE A 278 6.38 -1.76 -4.52
CA PHE A 278 5.76 -0.49 -4.95
C PHE A 278 5.16 -0.56 -6.35
N LEU A 279 4.17 0.28 -6.61
CA LEU A 279 3.57 0.46 -7.94
C LEU A 279 4.58 1.10 -8.91
N LEU A 280 4.78 0.51 -10.09
CA LEU A 280 5.73 0.96 -11.11
C LEU A 280 5.00 1.62 -12.30
N PRO A 281 5.69 2.49 -13.08
CA PRO A 281 5.09 3.08 -14.28
C PRO A 281 4.55 2.02 -15.25
N ARG A 282 5.28 0.92 -15.41
CA ARG A 282 4.89 -0.21 -16.26
C ARG A 282 3.58 -0.87 -15.83
N ASP A 283 3.29 -0.90 -14.52
CA ASP A 283 2.03 -1.45 -14.01
C ASP A 283 0.86 -0.57 -14.43
N VAL A 284 1.02 0.74 -14.32
CA VAL A 284 -0.01 1.73 -14.67
C VAL A 284 -0.29 1.71 -16.17
N LEU A 285 0.75 1.58 -17.00
CA LEU A 285 0.60 1.44 -18.45
C LEU A 285 -0.11 0.15 -18.83
N ALA A 286 0.33 -1.00 -18.32
CA ALA A 286 -0.32 -2.29 -18.61
C ALA A 286 -1.76 -2.33 -18.09
N ALA A 287 -2.02 -1.74 -16.93
CA ALA A 287 -3.35 -1.59 -16.37
C ALA A 287 -4.28 -0.77 -17.28
N THR A 288 -3.73 0.30 -17.87
CA THR A 288 -4.42 1.18 -18.79
C THR A 288 -4.69 0.48 -20.12
N ASP A 289 -3.71 -0.23 -20.67
CA ASP A 289 -3.86 -1.02 -21.89
C ASP A 289 -4.96 -2.07 -21.78
N HIS A 290 -5.00 -2.78 -20.66
CA HIS A 290 -6.06 -3.75 -20.40
C HIS A 290 -7.43 -3.06 -20.31
N LEU A 291 -7.52 -1.88 -19.67
CA LEU A 291 -8.75 -1.09 -19.62
C LEU A 291 -9.23 -0.67 -21.03
N ILE A 292 -8.30 -0.29 -21.90
CA ILE A 292 -8.58 0.03 -23.30
C ILE A 292 -9.05 -1.22 -24.06
N GLY A 293 -8.38 -2.35 -23.90
CA GLY A 293 -8.77 -3.62 -24.52
C GLY A 293 -10.19 -4.04 -24.14
N MET A 294 -10.56 -3.88 -22.86
CA MET A 294 -11.94 -4.11 -22.41
C MET A 294 -12.96 -3.25 -23.15
N LYS A 295 -12.65 -1.98 -23.39
CA LYS A 295 -13.53 -1.08 -24.16
C LYS A 295 -13.76 -1.58 -25.59
N PHE A 296 -12.75 -2.21 -26.21
CA PHE A 296 -12.84 -2.81 -27.54
C PHE A 296 -13.34 -4.26 -27.56
N GLY A 297 -13.72 -4.82 -26.41
CA GLY A 297 -14.26 -6.18 -26.31
C GLY A 297 -13.23 -7.29 -26.34
N THR A 298 -11.94 -7.00 -26.16
CA THR A 298 -10.87 -8.01 -26.08
C THR A 298 -10.54 -8.46 -24.65
N GLY A 299 -11.10 -7.79 -23.63
CA GLY A 299 -10.86 -8.10 -22.21
C GLY A 299 -11.94 -8.98 -21.57
N ILE A 300 -11.53 -9.92 -20.71
CA ILE A 300 -12.41 -10.83 -19.96
C ILE A 300 -12.70 -10.22 -18.58
N LEU A 301 -13.97 -10.17 -18.16
CA LEU A 301 -14.44 -9.60 -16.89
C LEU A 301 -14.55 -10.63 -15.73
N ASP A 302 -14.49 -11.92 -16.04
CA ASP A 302 -14.92 -12.99 -15.11
C ASP A 302 -14.03 -13.12 -13.85
N ASP A 303 -12.80 -12.61 -13.89
CA ASP A 303 -11.85 -12.65 -12.77
C ASP A 303 -11.93 -11.42 -11.83
N ASP A 304 -12.72 -10.41 -12.19
CA ASP A 304 -12.78 -9.11 -11.53
C ASP A 304 -13.98 -8.92 -10.58
N ASP A 305 -14.79 -9.96 -10.35
CA ASP A 305 -15.87 -9.89 -9.36
C ASP A 305 -15.29 -9.59 -7.97
N MET A 306 -15.46 -8.34 -7.54
CA MET A 306 -15.01 -7.84 -6.25
C MET A 306 -15.70 -8.52 -5.07
N ASN A 307 -16.82 -9.23 -5.29
CA ASN A 307 -17.55 -9.96 -4.26
C ASN A 307 -17.05 -11.39 -4.08
N HIS A 308 -16.33 -11.94 -5.05
CA HIS A 308 -15.81 -13.30 -4.96
C HIS A 308 -14.73 -13.40 -3.85
N LEU A 309 -14.85 -14.40 -2.97
CA LEU A 309 -13.93 -14.61 -1.86
C LEU A 309 -12.44 -14.76 -2.27
N LYS A 310 -12.14 -15.22 -3.50
CA LYS A 310 -10.77 -15.29 -4.05
C LYS A 310 -10.08 -13.92 -4.09
N ASN A 311 -10.89 -12.86 -4.18
CA ASN A 311 -10.48 -11.46 -4.28
C ASN A 311 -10.53 -10.75 -2.92
N LYS A 312 -10.89 -11.46 -1.85
CA LYS A 312 -10.92 -10.95 -0.49
C LYS A 312 -9.73 -11.51 0.30
N ARG A 313 -9.32 -10.77 1.32
CA ARG A 313 -8.39 -11.21 2.37
C ARG A 313 -8.97 -10.92 3.73
N ILE A 314 -8.55 -11.71 4.71
CA ILE A 314 -8.85 -11.48 6.11
C ILE A 314 -7.70 -10.65 6.70
N ARG A 315 -8.02 -9.51 7.32
CA ARG A 315 -7.13 -8.84 8.26
C ARG A 315 -7.51 -9.26 9.67
N SER A 316 -6.51 -9.76 10.37
CA SER A 316 -6.62 -10.19 11.76
C SER A 316 -6.14 -9.10 12.71
N VAL A 317 -6.14 -9.36 14.02
CA VAL A 317 -5.52 -8.49 15.03
C VAL A 317 -4.05 -8.15 14.74
N ALA A 318 -3.37 -8.92 13.88
CA ALA A 318 -1.98 -8.70 13.56
C ALA A 318 -1.70 -7.62 12.50
N ASP A 319 -2.70 -7.31 11.67
CA ASP A 319 -2.59 -6.53 10.43
C ASP A 319 -3.13 -5.11 10.57
#